data_AF-A0A412EKN8-F1
#
_entry.id   AF-A0A412EKN8-F1
#
_cell.length_a   1.000
_cell.length_b   1.000
_cell.length_c   1.000
_cell.angle_alpha   90.00
_cell.angle_beta   90.00
_cell.angle_gamma   90.00
#
_symmetry.space_group_name_H-M   'P 1'
#
loop_
_entity.id
_entity.type
_entity.pdbx_description
1 polymer ?
#
loop_
_entity_poly.entity_id
_entity_poly.type
_entity_poly.pdbx_seq_one_letter_code
_entity_poly.pdbx_strand_id
1 'polypeptide(L)'
;MANLKAVTRKLQKAILSTGLVIKIGTSQFYSHEQERLITVTIISTPVFRPTKRGEWKDCDYEILRTASQYDVVMCLKEIWEAVRK
;
A
#
# COMPACT_ATOMS: atom_id res chain seq x y z
N MET A 1 -2.54 20.67 10.69
CA MET A 1 -2.30 19.21 10.52
C MET A 1 -2.11 18.94 9.03
N ALA A 2 -1.00 18.32 8.64
CA ALA A 2 -0.75 18.00 7.23
C ALA A 2 -1.81 17.00 6.72
N ASN A 3 -2.36 17.22 5.53
CA ASN A 3 -3.34 16.32 4.95
C ASN A 3 -2.63 15.05 4.45
N LEU A 4 -2.58 14.01 5.31
CA LEU A 4 -1.88 12.75 5.02
C LEU A 4 -2.33 12.13 3.70
N LYS A 5 -3.63 12.20 3.36
CA LYS A 5 -4.14 11.72 2.07
C LYS A 5 -3.55 12.45 0.86
N ALA A 6 -3.28 13.74 0.99
CA ALA A 6 -2.61 14.51 -0.07
C ALA A 6 -1.13 14.11 -0.19
N VAL A 7 -0.46 13.84 0.93
CA VAL A 7 0.92 13.35 0.96
C VAL A 7 1.02 11.95 0.33
N THR A 8 0.15 11.02 0.72
CA THR A 8 0.06 9.67 0.13
C THR A 8 -0.08 9.73 -1.38
N ARG A 9 -0.98 10.58 -1.90
CA ARG A 9 -1.17 10.74 -3.36
C ARG A 9 0.06 11.31 -4.07
N LYS A 10 0.73 12.29 -3.47
CA LYS A 10 1.98 12.84 -4.01
C LYS A 10 3.08 11.78 -4.06
N LEU A 11 3.26 11.01 -2.98
CA LEU A 11 4.23 9.92 -2.92
C LEU A 11 3.91 8.82 -3.93
N GLN A 12 2.65 8.41 -4.04
CA GLN A 12 2.23 7.41 -5.02
C GLN A 12 2.56 7.87 -6.45
N LYS A 13 2.28 9.13 -6.79
CA LYS A 13 2.61 9.68 -8.10
C LYS A 13 4.13 9.77 -8.34
N ALA A 14 4.89 10.14 -7.31
CA ALA A 14 6.35 10.17 -7.38
C ALA A 14 6.91 8.76 -7.65
N ILE A 15 6.50 7.76 -6.88
CA ILE A 15 6.95 6.37 -7.09
C ILE A 15 6.54 5.85 -8.46
N LEU A 16 5.33 6.18 -8.93
CA LEU A 16 4.91 5.80 -10.28
C LEU A 16 5.83 6.38 -11.36
N SER A 17 6.38 7.59 -11.16
CA SER A 17 7.33 8.19 -12.12
C SER A 17 8.66 7.44 -12.24
N THR A 18 9.01 6.61 -11.26
CA THR A 18 10.20 5.73 -11.30
C THR A 18 9.95 4.38 -11.97
N GLY A 19 8.72 4.12 -12.42
CA GLY A 19 8.33 2.85 -13.06
C GLY A 19 7.85 1.77 -12.10
N LEU A 20 7.94 1.98 -10.78
CA LEU A 20 7.36 1.07 -9.78
C LEU A 20 5.86 1.35 -9.62
N VAL A 21 5.04 0.34 -9.84
CA VAL A 21 3.59 0.44 -9.66
C VAL A 21 3.21 0.02 -8.24
N ILE A 22 2.59 0.93 -7.49
CA ILE A 22 2.02 0.62 -6.17
C ILE A 22 0.51 0.75 -6.22
N LYS A 23 -0.17 -0.32 -5.79
CA LYS A 23 -1.61 -0.39 -5.60
C LYS A 23 -1.93 -0.07 -4.15
N ILE A 24 -2.92 0.80 -3.94
CA ILE A 24 -3.43 1.14 -2.62
C ILE A 24 -4.90 0.72 -2.59
N GLY A 25 -5.17 -0.37 -1.89
CA GLY A 25 -6.51 -0.88 -1.63
C GLY A 25 -7.03 -0.44 -0.27
N THR A 26 -8.35 -0.51 -0.09
CA THR A 26 -9.00 -0.28 1.20
C THR A 26 -9.98 -1.39 1.49
N SER A 27 -9.97 -1.90 2.72
CA SER A 27 -10.93 -2.85 3.25
C SER A 27 -11.55 -2.25 4.52
N GLN A 28 -12.79 -2.59 4.81
CA GLN A 28 -13.47 -2.14 6.02
C GLN A 28 -13.98 -3.34 6.81
N PHE A 29 -13.91 -3.24 8.14
CA PHE A 29 -14.54 -4.19 9.04
C PHE A 29 -15.19 -3.45 10.20
N TYR A 30 -16.29 -3.99 10.72
CA TYR A 30 -16.95 -3.44 11.90
C TYR A 30 -16.23 -3.92 13.16
N SER A 31 -15.77 -3.00 13.99
CA SER A 31 -15.20 -3.32 15.30
C SER A 31 -16.28 -3.18 16.36
N HIS A 32 -16.63 -4.30 17.01
CA HIS A 32 -17.57 -4.30 18.12
C HIS A 32 -17.02 -3.55 19.36
N GLU A 33 -15.71 -3.58 19.59
CA GLU A 33 -15.07 -2.88 20.71
C GLU A 33 -15.08 -1.35 20.57
N GLN A 34 -14.97 -0.84 19.33
CA GLN A 34 -14.95 0.60 19.05
C GLN A 34 -16.29 1.11 18.51
N GLU A 35 -17.28 0.22 18.36
CA GLU A 35 -18.62 0.48 17.80
C GLU A 35 -18.59 1.26 16.48
N ARG A 36 -17.63 0.94 15.59
CA ARG A 36 -17.47 1.65 14.31
C ARG A 36 -16.84 0.79 13.23
N LEU A 37 -17.05 1.21 11.98
CA LEU A 37 -16.31 0.69 10.82
C LEU A 37 -14.87 1.22 10.82
N ILE A 38 -13.92 0.29 10.91
CA ILE A 38 -12.49 0.59 10.77
C ILE A 38 -12.09 0.37 9.32
N THR A 39 -11.44 1.37 8.74
CA THR A 39 -10.86 1.27 7.39
C THR A 39 -9.40 0.86 7.49
N VAL A 40 -9.07 -0.28 6.89
CA VAL A 40 -7.72 -0.79 6.73
C VAL A 40 -7.25 -0.44 5.32
N THR A 41 -6.06 0.14 5.24
CA THR A 41 -5.37 0.41 3.98
C THR A 41 -4.41 -0.75 3.70
N ILE A 42 -4.39 -1.20 2.45
CA ILE A 42 -3.55 -2.27 1.95
C ILE A 42 -2.65 -1.68 0.86
N ILE A 43 -1.35 -1.79 1.02
CA ILE A 43 -0.36 -1.42 0.02
C ILE A 43 0.15 -2.70 -0.62
N SER A 44 0.05 -2.80 -1.94
CA SER A 44 0.54 -3.94 -2.69
C SER A 44 1.28 -3.51 -3.96
N THR A 45 2.14 -4.40 -4.46
CA THR A 45 2.85 -4.23 -5.73
C THR A 45 2.54 -5.41 -6.65
N PRO A 46 2.22 -5.19 -7.94
CA PRO A 46 2.06 -6.28 -8.88
C PRO A 46 3.43 -6.95 -9.09
N VAL A 47 3.46 -8.28 -8.96
CA VAL A 47 4.66 -9.08 -9.20
C VAL A 47 4.30 -10.31 -10.02
N PHE A 48 5.24 -10.71 -10.86
CA PHE A 48 5.17 -11.99 -11.54
C PHE A 48 5.84 -13.04 -10.66
N ARG A 49 5.08 -13.99 -10.10
CA ARG A 49 5.60 -14.99 -9.16
C ARG A 49 5.11 -16.40 -9.53
N PRO A 50 5.94 -17.45 -9.32
CA PRO A 50 5.47 -18.82 -9.41
C PRO A 50 4.48 -19.12 -8.29
N THR A 51 3.35 -19.70 -8.66
CA THR A 51 2.39 -20.28 -7.71
C THR A 51 2.98 -21.54 -7.07
N LYS A 52 2.37 -21.99 -5.97
CA LYS A 52 2.78 -23.25 -5.29
C LYS A 52 2.71 -24.49 -6.21
N ARG A 53 2.04 -24.38 -7.36
CA ARG A 53 1.91 -25.44 -8.38
C ARG A 53 2.90 -25.30 -9.54
N GLY A 54 3.78 -24.30 -9.52
CA GLY A 54 4.80 -24.07 -10.55
C GLY A 54 4.34 -23.20 -11.72
N GLU A 55 3.06 -22.85 -11.82
CA GLU A 55 2.55 -21.93 -12.83
C GLU A 55 2.91 -20.49 -12.47
N TRP A 56 3.47 -19.74 -13.41
CA TRP A 56 3.72 -18.31 -13.21
C TRP A 56 2.46 -17.50 -13.44
N LYS A 57 2.17 -16.57 -12.53
CA LYS A 57 0.98 -15.72 -12.62
C LYS A 57 1.28 -14.31 -12.10
N ASP A 58 0.63 -13.34 -12.71
CA ASP A 58 0.55 -11.98 -12.17
C ASP A 58 -0.27 -11.99 -10.87
N CYS A 59 0.37 -11.59 -9.78
CA CYS A 59 -0.24 -11.53 -8.46
C CYS A 59 0.13 -10.21 -7.78
N ASP A 60 -0.77 -9.70 -6.94
CA ASP A 60 -0.46 -8.53 -6.11
C ASP A 60 0.20 -9.00 -4.81
N TYR A 61 1.45 -8.60 -4.59
CA TYR A 61 2.18 -8.87 -3.36
C TYR A 61 1.86 -7.77 -2.34
N GLU A 62 1.24 -8.15 -1.22
CA GLU A 62 0.96 -7.26 -0.11
C GLU A 62 2.25 -6.88 0.62
N ILE A 63 2.52 -5.58 0.70
CA ILE A 63 3.68 -5.00 1.41
C ILE A 63 3.28 -4.63 2.83
N LEU A 64 2.12 -3.98 2.98
CA LEU A 64 1.64 -3.48 4.26
C LEU A 64 0.12 -3.52 4.31
N ARG A 65 -0.42 -3.91 5.47
CA ARG A 65 -1.84 -3.82 5.79
C ARG A 65 -2.02 -3.21 7.17
N THR A 66 -2.63 -2.04 7.24
CA THR A 66 -2.75 -1.27 8.50
C THR A 66 -3.96 -0.35 8.51
N ALA A 67 -4.51 -0.08 9.69
CA ALA A 67 -5.53 0.95 9.89
C ALA A 67 -4.93 2.35 10.14
N SER A 68 -3.61 2.45 10.31
CA SER A 68 -2.89 3.70 10.57
C SER A 68 -2.52 4.43 9.27
N GLN A 69 -2.99 5.67 9.11
CA GLN A 69 -2.60 6.50 7.96
C GLN A 69 -1.14 6.97 8.04
N TYR A 70 -0.56 7.06 9.24
CA TYR A 70 0.83 7.43 9.42
C TYR A 70 1.77 6.35 8.86
N ASP A 71 1.50 5.09 9.22
CA ASP A 71 2.32 3.95 8.77
C ASP A 71 2.28 3.80 7.24
N VAL A 72 1.13 4.06 6.62
CA VAL A 72 0.98 4.10 5.16
C VAL A 72 1.92 5.13 4.53
N VAL A 73 1.97 6.35 5.07
CA VAL A 73 2.82 7.41 4.55
C VAL A 73 4.30 7.08 4.75
N MET A 74 4.67 6.54 5.92
CA MET A 74 6.04 6.14 6.20
C MET A 74 6.52 5.01 5.28
N CYS A 75 5.70 3.99 5.06
CA CYS A 75 6.02 2.91 4.13
C CYS A 75 6.24 3.43 2.71
N LEU A 76 5.35 4.31 2.20
CA LEU A 76 5.54 4.91 0.88
C LEU A 76 6.80 5.79 0.80
N LYS A 77 7.14 6.50 1.89
CA LYS A 77 8.37 7.30 1.96
C LYS A 77 9.61 6.40 1.86
N GLU A 78 9.66 5.31 2.61
CA GLU A 78 10.78 4.36 2.58
C GLU A 78 10.96 3.73 1.20
N ILE A 79 9.85 3.34 0.54
CA ILE A 79 9.90 2.83 -0.83
C ILE A 79 10.44 3.89 -1.80
N TRP A 80 9.98 5.14 -1.67
CA TRP A 80 10.46 6.23 -2.50
C TRP A 80 11.96 6.47 -2.33
N GLU A 81 12.45 6.49 -1.08
CA GLU A 81 13.88 6.64 -0.78
C GLU A 81 14.72 5.48 -1.32
N ALA A 82 14.18 4.26 -1.30
CA ALA A 82 14.84 3.07 -1.85
C ALA A 82 14.96 3.10 -3.39
N VAL A 83 13.93 3.65 -4.07
CA VAL A 83 13.85 3.62 -5.54
C VAL A 83 14.57 4.82 -6.18
N ARG A 84 14.70 5.96 -5.48
CA ARG A 84 15.34 7.18 -5.98
C ARG A 84 16.89 7.12 -6.01
N LYS A 85 17.49 5.94 -6.08
CA LYS A 85 18.95 5.76 -6.19
C LYS A 85 19.46 6.15 -7.57
#